data_AF-A0A2N5K298-F1
#
_entry.id   AF-A0A2N5K298-F1
#
_cell.length_a   1.000
_cell.length_b   1.000
_cell.length_c   1.000
_cell.angle_alpha   90.00
_cell.angle_beta   90.00
_cell.angle_gamma   90.00
#
_symmetry.space_group_name_H-M   'P 1'
#
loop_
_entity.id
_entity.type
_entity.pdbx_description
1 polymer ?
#
loop_
_entity_poly.entity_id
_entity_poly.type
_entity_poly.pdbx_seq_one_letter_code
_entity_poly.pdbx_strand_id
1 'polypeptide(L)'
;MQRNRFPDDFVWGAATAAYQIEGAVDEDGRGPSIWDTFSHTPGKTNNGDTGDVACDHYHLWQDDVKLMQQLGLQAYRFSISWPRVIPQGFGQPNERGLDFYDNLVDGLLEANITPFVTLYHWDLPQALQDKGGWANRATVD
;
A
#
# COMPACT_ATOMS: atom_id res chain seq x y z
N MET A 1 -18.01 27.59 22.52
CA MET A 1 -18.18 26.45 21.59
C MET A 1 -18.76 25.29 22.38
N GLN A 2 -19.83 24.66 21.89
CA GLN A 2 -20.39 23.45 22.46
C GLN A 2 -19.53 22.26 22.01
N ARG A 3 -19.11 21.39 22.94
CA ARG A 3 -18.36 20.17 22.59
C ARG A 3 -19.34 19.13 22.06
N ASN A 4 -19.27 18.84 20.77
CA ASN A 4 -19.97 17.70 20.19
C ASN A 4 -19.18 16.42 20.50
N ARG A 5 -19.88 15.36 20.90
CA ARG A 5 -19.29 14.05 21.19
C ARG A 5 -19.70 13.07 20.08
N PHE A 6 -18.76 12.26 19.62
CA PHE A 6 -19.02 11.16 18.70
C PHE A 6 -19.64 9.96 19.44
N PRO A 7 -20.25 9.01 18.73
CA PRO A 7 -20.62 7.71 19.31
C PRO A 7 -19.44 7.06 20.03
N ASP A 8 -19.71 6.30 21.10
CA ASP A 8 -18.67 5.67 21.92
C ASP A 8 -17.88 4.58 21.18
N ASP A 9 -18.45 4.05 20.09
CA ASP A 9 -17.87 3.05 19.19
C ASP A 9 -17.28 3.67 17.91
N PHE A 10 -17.16 4.99 17.84
CA PHE A 10 -16.54 5.65 16.69
C PHE A 10 -15.04 5.35 16.60
N VAL A 11 -14.59 4.86 15.44
CA VAL A 11 -13.19 4.52 15.20
C VAL A 11 -12.47 5.67 14.53
N TRP A 12 -11.45 6.21 15.20
CA TRP A 12 -10.53 7.19 14.64
C TRP A 12 -9.32 6.50 14.00
N GLY A 13 -9.08 6.80 12.74
CA GLY A 13 -7.95 6.24 12.02
C GLY A 13 -7.41 7.17 10.94
N ALA A 14 -6.32 6.74 10.32
CA ALA A 14 -5.73 7.35 9.14
C ALA A 14 -5.69 6.34 7.99
N ALA A 15 -5.46 6.83 6.76
CA ALA A 15 -5.45 5.99 5.58
C ALA A 15 -4.31 6.34 4.62
N THR A 16 -3.75 5.31 3.98
CA THR A 16 -2.69 5.41 2.96
C THR A 16 -2.94 4.42 1.82
N ALA A 17 -2.08 4.48 0.80
CA ALA A 17 -2.02 3.52 -0.30
C ALA A 17 -0.56 3.19 -0.60
N ALA A 18 -0.28 1.92 -0.92
CA ALA A 18 1.05 1.36 -1.10
C ALA A 18 1.96 2.23 -1.98
N TYR A 19 1.58 2.44 -3.25
CA TYR A 19 2.42 3.20 -4.19
C TYR A 19 2.65 4.66 -3.79
N GLN A 20 1.80 5.23 -2.92
CA GLN A 20 1.93 6.61 -2.49
C GLN A 20 2.95 6.79 -1.36
N ILE A 21 3.27 5.74 -0.60
CA ILE A 21 4.11 5.86 0.61
C ILE A 21 5.25 4.85 0.68
N GLU A 22 5.13 3.65 0.08
CA GLU A 22 6.06 2.55 0.32
C GLU A 22 7.46 2.82 -0.22
N GLY A 23 7.58 3.22 -1.48
CA GLY A 23 8.87 3.19 -2.19
C GLY A 23 9.35 1.76 -2.41
N ALA A 24 10.67 1.59 -2.51
CA ALA A 24 11.34 0.29 -2.67
C ALA A 24 10.75 -0.52 -3.84
N VAL A 25 10.60 0.16 -4.99
CA VAL A 25 9.82 -0.35 -6.12
C VAL A 25 10.47 -1.53 -6.85
N ASP A 26 11.78 -1.70 -6.72
CA ASP A 26 12.60 -2.76 -7.32
C ASP A 26 13.29 -3.66 -6.28
N GLU A 27 12.86 -3.58 -5.01
CA GLU A 27 13.41 -4.37 -3.92
C GLU A 27 12.62 -5.65 -3.65
N ASP A 28 13.32 -6.65 -3.10
CA ASP A 28 12.74 -7.90 -2.61
C ASP A 28 11.78 -8.62 -3.55
N GLY A 29 12.01 -8.48 -4.85
CA GLY A 29 11.27 -9.21 -5.89
C GLY A 29 9.92 -8.59 -6.26
N ARG A 30 9.61 -7.36 -5.82
CA ARG A 30 8.44 -6.62 -6.30
C ARG A 30 8.48 -6.47 -7.83
N GLY A 31 7.35 -6.75 -8.49
CA GLY A 31 7.14 -6.48 -9.91
C GLY A 31 6.73 -5.02 -10.17
N PRO A 32 6.84 -4.53 -11.42
CA PRO A 32 6.31 -3.22 -11.77
C PRO A 32 4.78 -3.23 -11.78
N SER A 33 4.17 -2.17 -11.25
CA SER A 33 2.76 -1.84 -11.43
C SER A 33 2.54 -0.94 -12.64
N ILE A 34 1.27 -0.70 -12.98
CA ILE A 34 0.88 0.32 -13.95
C ILE A 34 1.31 1.73 -13.55
N TRP A 35 1.41 2.01 -12.26
CA TRP A 35 1.85 3.32 -11.77
C TRP A 35 3.35 3.52 -11.95
N ASP A 36 4.16 2.47 -11.75
CA ASP A 36 5.60 2.51 -12.07
C ASP A 36 5.80 2.87 -13.55
N THR A 37 5.07 2.22 -14.45
CA THR A 37 5.16 2.52 -15.90
C THR A 37 4.63 3.91 -16.23
N PHE A 38 3.51 4.31 -15.61
CA PHE A 38 2.87 5.60 -15.86
C PHE A 38 3.73 6.77 -15.39
N SER A 39 4.31 6.71 -14.19
CA SER A 39 5.12 7.79 -13.64
C SER A 39 6.44 7.99 -14.39
N HIS A 40 7.02 6.91 -14.91
CA HIS A 40 8.22 6.97 -15.76
C HIS A 40 7.95 7.44 -17.20
N THR A 41 6.70 7.70 -17.57
CA THR A 41 6.36 8.23 -18.88
C THR A 41 6.41 9.78 -18.86
N PRO A 42 7.22 10.43 -19.71
CA PRO A 42 7.36 11.89 -19.71
C PRO A 42 6.03 12.64 -19.83
N GLY A 43 5.82 13.60 -18.93
CA GLY A 43 4.63 14.47 -18.91
C GLY A 43 3.36 13.84 -18.34
N LYS A 44 3.44 12.64 -17.73
CA LYS A 44 2.30 11.98 -17.08
C LYS A 44 2.12 12.34 -15.61
N THR A 45 3.19 12.73 -14.94
CA THR A 45 3.16 13.23 -13.56
C THR A 45 3.62 14.69 -13.51
N ASN A 46 3.22 15.40 -12.46
CA ASN A 46 3.73 16.73 -12.20
C ASN A 46 5.24 16.65 -11.94
N ASN A 47 6.04 17.53 -12.55
CA ASN A 47 7.51 17.56 -12.44
C ASN A 47 8.26 16.26 -12.82
N GLY A 48 7.59 15.23 -13.31
CA GLY A 48 8.18 13.90 -13.50
C GLY A 48 8.34 13.10 -12.21
N ASP A 49 7.58 13.43 -11.16
CA ASP A 49 7.62 12.71 -9.88
C ASP A 49 7.24 11.23 -10.04
N THR A 50 7.92 10.35 -9.29
CA THR A 50 7.71 8.89 -9.25
C THR A 50 7.46 8.39 -7.82
N GLY A 51 6.96 7.16 -7.70
CA GLY A 51 6.78 6.48 -6.41
C GLY A 51 7.99 5.66 -5.96
N ASP A 52 9.16 5.85 -6.58
CA ASP A 52 10.30 4.93 -6.41
C ASP A 52 10.82 4.90 -4.97
N VAL A 53 10.84 6.08 -4.33
CA VAL A 53 11.18 6.26 -2.91
C VAL A 53 9.94 6.63 -2.10
N ALA A 54 9.08 7.50 -2.63
CA ALA A 54 7.87 7.98 -1.95
C ALA A 54 8.17 8.52 -0.53
N CYS A 55 7.56 7.92 0.51
CA CYS A 55 7.82 8.25 1.92
C CYS A 55 8.80 7.27 2.58
N ASP A 56 9.36 6.32 1.82
CA ASP A 56 10.24 5.27 2.31
C ASP A 56 9.61 4.38 3.40
N HIS A 57 8.27 4.25 3.38
CA HIS A 57 7.52 3.49 4.39
C HIS A 57 7.93 2.01 4.38
N TYR A 58 8.37 1.45 3.25
CA TYR A 58 8.85 0.06 3.19
C TYR A 58 9.97 -0.21 4.21
N HIS A 59 10.87 0.77 4.42
CA HIS A 59 11.96 0.68 5.36
C HIS A 59 11.65 1.28 6.74
N LEU A 60 10.78 2.28 6.79
CA LEU A 60 10.50 3.09 7.98
C LEU A 60 9.17 2.75 8.68
N TRP A 61 8.51 1.65 8.29
CA TRP A 61 7.18 1.32 8.78
C TRP A 61 7.08 1.26 10.32
N GLN A 62 8.13 0.82 11.02
CA GLN A 62 8.14 0.77 12.49
C GLN A 62 8.04 2.17 13.11
N ASP A 63 8.72 3.15 12.53
CA ASP A 63 8.66 4.54 12.97
C ASP A 63 7.29 5.15 12.69
N ASP A 64 6.68 4.82 11.55
CA ASP A 64 5.32 5.24 11.23
C ASP A 64 4.28 4.64 12.17
N VAL A 65 4.39 3.35 12.51
CA VAL A 65 3.52 2.69 13.51
C VAL A 65 3.65 3.37 14.87
N LYS A 66 4.87 3.69 15.28
CA LYS A 66 5.12 4.43 16.53
C LYS A 66 4.49 5.82 16.51
N LEU A 67 4.54 6.53 15.39
CA LEU A 67 3.89 7.83 15.23
C LEU A 67 2.37 7.70 15.32
N MET A 68 1.77 6.71 14.66
CA MET A 68 0.33 6.43 14.74
C MET A 68 -0.11 6.15 16.18
N GLN A 69 0.69 5.39 16.93
CA GLN A 69 0.43 5.12 18.35
C GLN A 69 0.49 6.40 19.20
N GLN A 70 1.49 7.27 18.96
CA GLN A 70 1.61 8.56 19.67
C GLN A 70 0.43 9.50 19.40
N LEU A 71 -0.14 9.44 18.20
CA LEU A 71 -1.35 10.19 17.83
C LEU A 71 -2.63 9.59 18.43
N GLY A 72 -2.57 8.38 18.98
CA GLY A 72 -3.72 7.68 19.54
C GLY A 72 -4.70 7.17 18.47
N LEU A 73 -4.21 6.81 17.29
CA LEU A 73 -5.05 6.18 16.27
C LEU A 73 -5.54 4.81 16.76
N GLN A 74 -6.81 4.50 16.48
CA GLN A 74 -7.43 3.22 16.80
C GLN A 74 -7.38 2.23 15.63
N ALA A 75 -7.31 2.76 14.40
CA ALA A 75 -7.22 1.96 13.19
C ALA A 75 -6.30 2.62 12.15
N TYR A 76 -5.70 1.78 11.31
CA TYR A 76 -4.91 2.23 10.16
C TYR A 76 -5.37 1.49 8.91
N ARG A 77 -5.86 2.26 7.93
CA ARG A 77 -6.20 1.72 6.63
C ARG A 77 -5.00 1.82 5.70
N PHE A 78 -4.52 0.70 5.20
CA PHE A 78 -3.47 0.67 4.18
C PHE A 78 -3.89 -0.22 3.02
N SER A 79 -3.16 -0.18 1.91
CA SER A 79 -3.34 -1.14 0.83
C SER A 79 -2.15 -2.08 0.74
N ILE A 80 -2.41 -3.30 0.27
CA ILE A 80 -1.36 -4.24 -0.12
C ILE A 80 -1.01 -3.97 -1.58
N SER A 81 0.28 -3.89 -1.89
CA SER A 81 0.75 -3.80 -3.26
C SER A 81 0.68 -5.18 -3.91
N TRP A 82 -0.26 -5.36 -4.83
CA TRP A 82 -0.41 -6.60 -5.56
C TRP A 82 0.90 -7.06 -6.21
N PRO A 83 1.67 -6.22 -6.94
CA PRO A 83 2.91 -6.68 -7.55
C PRO A 83 4.06 -6.88 -6.54
N ARG A 84 3.91 -6.47 -5.27
CA ARG A 84 4.86 -6.88 -4.22
C ARG A 84 4.60 -8.33 -3.79
N VAL A 85 3.32 -8.70 -3.64
CA VAL A 85 2.90 -10.04 -3.18
C VAL A 85 2.83 -11.06 -4.31
N ILE A 86 2.39 -10.68 -5.50
CA ILE A 86 2.34 -11.53 -6.69
C ILE A 86 2.89 -10.72 -7.87
N PRO A 87 4.20 -10.76 -8.15
CA PRO A 87 4.87 -9.83 -9.09
C PRO A 87 4.31 -9.79 -10.51
N GLN A 88 3.84 -10.93 -11.01
CA GLN A 88 3.22 -11.02 -12.34
C GLN A 88 1.69 -10.83 -12.31
N GLY A 89 1.11 -10.64 -11.12
CA GLY A 89 -0.32 -10.62 -10.87
C GLY A 89 -1.00 -12.00 -10.83
N PHE A 90 -0.27 -13.06 -11.15
CA PHE A 90 -0.71 -14.45 -11.06
C PHE A 90 0.49 -15.36 -10.71
N GLY A 91 0.21 -16.59 -10.30
CA GLY A 91 1.24 -17.58 -9.98
C GLY A 91 1.56 -17.62 -8.49
N GLN A 92 2.82 -17.92 -8.16
CA GLN A 92 3.24 -18.08 -6.77
C GLN A 92 3.44 -16.71 -6.10
N PRO A 93 3.11 -16.60 -4.80
CA PRO A 93 3.45 -15.42 -4.01
C PRO A 93 4.96 -15.20 -3.93
N ASN A 94 5.33 -13.94 -3.76
CA ASN A 94 6.66 -13.52 -3.36
C ASN A 94 6.71 -13.46 -1.82
N GLU A 95 7.39 -14.44 -1.21
CA GLU A 95 7.46 -14.58 0.25
C GLU A 95 7.96 -13.30 0.94
N ARG A 96 9.01 -12.65 0.43
CA ARG A 96 9.51 -11.39 1.03
C ARG A 96 8.48 -10.26 0.96
N GLY A 97 7.68 -10.25 -0.10
CA GLY A 97 6.59 -9.30 -0.24
C GLY A 97 5.47 -9.55 0.76
N LEU A 98 5.18 -10.82 1.08
CA LEU A 98 4.26 -11.18 2.15
C LEU A 98 4.82 -10.83 3.53
N ASP A 99 6.10 -11.13 3.78
CA ASP A 99 6.79 -10.85 5.04
C ASP A 99 6.68 -9.36 5.43
N PHE A 100 6.79 -8.44 4.47
CA PHE A 100 6.60 -7.01 4.75
C PHE A 100 5.23 -6.71 5.35
N TYR A 101 4.15 -7.21 4.73
CA TYR A 101 2.80 -6.95 5.22
C TYR A 101 2.48 -7.72 6.49
N ASP A 102 3.03 -8.93 6.66
CA ASP A 102 2.92 -9.72 7.89
C ASP A 102 3.52 -8.96 9.08
N ASN A 103 4.77 -8.48 8.92
CA ASN A 103 5.45 -7.67 9.93
C ASN A 103 4.71 -6.35 10.23
N LEU A 104 4.19 -5.67 9.19
CA LEU A 104 3.40 -4.44 9.38
C LEU A 104 2.13 -4.72 10.18
N VAL A 105 1.40 -5.79 9.86
CA VAL A 105 0.18 -6.19 10.59
C VAL A 105 0.50 -6.52 12.04
N ASP A 106 1.54 -7.32 12.28
CA ASP A 106 1.97 -7.67 13.64
C ASP A 106 2.33 -6.41 14.44
N GLY A 107 3.13 -5.50 13.88
CA GLY A 107 3.50 -4.27 14.57
C GLY A 107 2.31 -3.33 14.84
N LEU A 108 1.32 -3.27 13.94
CA LEU A 108 0.08 -2.52 14.19
C LEU A 108 -0.71 -3.13 15.35
N LEU A 109 -0.85 -4.45 15.39
CA LEU A 109 -1.57 -5.15 16.46
C LEU A 109 -0.85 -5.02 17.81
N GLU A 110 0.47 -5.13 17.83
CA GLU A 110 1.31 -4.85 19.01
C GLU A 110 1.13 -3.41 19.51
N ALA A 111 0.93 -2.45 18.60
CA ALA A 111 0.66 -1.06 18.93
C ALA A 111 -0.80 -0.78 19.36
N ASN A 112 -1.68 -1.79 19.37
CA ASN A 112 -3.14 -1.68 19.58
C ASN A 112 -3.86 -0.86 18.50
N ILE A 113 -3.40 -0.95 17.25
CA ILE A 113 -4.00 -0.29 16.08
C ILE A 113 -4.63 -1.37 15.20
N THR A 114 -5.92 -1.23 14.89
CA THR A 114 -6.63 -2.22 14.07
C THR A 114 -6.29 -2.04 12.58
N PRO A 115 -5.75 -3.06 11.89
CA PRO A 115 -5.43 -2.97 10.47
C PRO A 115 -6.69 -3.08 9.60
N PHE A 116 -6.88 -2.12 8.68
CA PHE A 116 -7.98 -2.08 7.71
C PHE A 116 -7.41 -2.22 6.30
N VAL A 117 -7.48 -3.41 5.72
CA VAL A 117 -6.75 -3.71 4.47
C VAL A 117 -7.58 -3.38 3.22
N THR A 118 -6.98 -2.62 2.31
CA THR A 118 -7.46 -2.41 0.94
C THR A 118 -6.70 -3.34 0.00
N LEU A 119 -7.38 -4.30 -0.63
CA LEU A 119 -6.71 -5.28 -1.51
C LEU A 119 -6.23 -4.69 -2.84
N TYR A 120 -6.95 -3.69 -3.37
CA TYR A 120 -6.58 -3.03 -4.61
C TYR A 120 -6.68 -1.52 -4.47
N HIS A 121 -5.56 -0.83 -4.67
CA HIS A 121 -5.49 0.63 -4.66
C HIS A 121 -4.67 1.15 -5.85
N TRP A 122 -5.12 0.76 -7.04
CA TRP A 122 -4.68 1.25 -8.35
C TRP A 122 -3.31 0.77 -8.85
N ASP A 123 -2.56 -0.01 -8.09
CA ASP A 123 -1.26 -0.54 -8.46
C ASP A 123 -1.35 -1.95 -9.10
N LEU A 124 -2.13 -2.05 -10.17
CA LEU A 124 -2.26 -3.30 -10.93
C LEU A 124 -0.87 -3.73 -11.44
N PRO A 125 -0.46 -5.01 -11.31
CA PRO A 125 0.77 -5.51 -11.92
C PRO A 125 0.79 -5.21 -13.43
N GLN A 126 1.89 -4.64 -13.92
CA GLN A 126 2.03 -4.26 -15.34
C GLN A 126 1.84 -5.47 -16.26
N ALA A 127 2.27 -6.66 -15.83
CA ALA A 127 2.06 -7.91 -16.57
C ALA A 127 0.59 -8.25 -16.83
N LEU A 128 -0.35 -7.80 -15.98
CA LEU A 128 -1.79 -7.92 -16.24
C LEU A 128 -2.28 -6.81 -17.19
N GLN A 129 -1.76 -5.60 -17.06
CA GLN A 129 -2.07 -4.50 -17.96
C GLN A 129 -1.65 -4.80 -19.40
N ASP A 130 -0.50 -5.44 -19.60
CA ASP A 130 0.00 -5.89 -20.90
C ASP A 130 -0.94 -6.91 -21.57
N LYS A 131 -1.74 -7.63 -20.77
CA LYS A 131 -2.79 -8.55 -21.23
C LYS A 131 -4.16 -7.88 -21.40
N GLY A 132 -4.26 -6.57 -21.20
CA GLY A 132 -5.50 -5.78 -21.34
C GLY A 132 -6.01 -5.16 -20.03
N GLY A 133 -5.38 -5.45 -18.89
CA GLY A 133 -5.75 -4.91 -17.58
C GLY A 133 -7.23 -5.14 -17.26
N TRP A 134 -7.87 -4.15 -16.63
CA TRP A 134 -9.29 -4.28 -16.25
C TRP A 134 -10.28 -4.47 -17.41
N ALA A 135 -9.88 -4.22 -18.66
CA ALA A 135 -10.70 -4.55 -19.82
C ALA A 135 -10.67 -6.05 -20.17
N ASN A 136 -9.70 -6.80 -19.65
CA ASN A 136 -9.62 -8.24 -19.77
C ASN A 136 -10.32 -8.91 -18.56
N ARG A 137 -11.32 -9.74 -18.83
CA ARG A 137 -12.07 -10.48 -17.80
C ARG A 137 -11.17 -11.34 -16.91
N ALA A 138 -10.09 -11.89 -17.45
CA ALA A 138 -9.17 -12.71 -16.67
C ALA A 138 -8.45 -11.95 -15.53
N THR A 139 -8.55 -10.61 -15.48
CA THR A 139 -7.99 -9.80 -14.38
C THR A 139 -8.86 -9.82 -13.12
N VAL A 140 -10.15 -10.15 -13.22
CA VAL A 140 -11.07 -10.23 -12.06
C VAL A 140 -11.26 -11.65 -11.52
N ASP A 141 -10.70 -12.67 -12.19
CA ASP A 141 -10.81 -14.09 -11.83
C ASP A 141 -9.68 -14.50 -10.87
#